data_AF-A0A0Q4XTI3-F1
#
_entry.id   AF-A0A0Q4XTI3-F1
#
_cell.length_a   1.000
_cell.length_b   1.000
_cell.length_c   1.000
_cell.angle_alpha   90.00
_cell.angle_beta   90.00
_cell.angle_gamma   90.00
#
_symmetry.space_group_name_H-M   'P 1'
#
loop_
_entity.id
_entity.type
_entity.pdbx_description
1 polymer ?
#
loop_
_entity_poly.entity_id
_entity_poly.type
_entity_poly.pdbx_seq_one_letter_code
_entity_poly.pdbx_strand_id
1 'polypeptide(L)' 'MQNTPQPRPLTPEEAQRRRKRSLAIAAVLFTLVAIFYVLTIAKLGPQVLNRAL' A
#
# COMPACT_ATOMS: atom_id res chain seq x y z
N MET A 1 -39.83 -3.06 -14.31
CA MET A 1 -39.50 -3.72 -13.02
C MET A 1 -38.03 -4.08 -13.03
N GLN A 2 -37.14 -3.22 -12.50
CA GLN A 2 -35.70 -3.51 -12.39
C GLN A 2 -35.46 -4.54 -11.27
N ASN A 3 -35.06 -5.76 -11.63
CA ASN A 3 -34.47 -6.72 -10.70
C ASN A 3 -32.97 -6.44 -10.58
N THR A 4 -32.59 -5.42 -9.82
CA THR A 4 -31.18 -5.24 -9.45
C THR A 4 -30.81 -6.35 -8.46
N PRO A 5 -29.79 -7.18 -8.75
CA PRO A 5 -29.35 -8.22 -7.83
C PRO A 5 -28.93 -7.59 -6.51
N GLN A 6 -29.61 -7.95 -5.42
CA GLN A 6 -29.32 -7.44 -4.09
C GLN A 6 -27.90 -7.89 -3.66
N PRO A 7 -27.10 -7.04 -3.00
CA PRO A 7 -25.76 -7.42 -2.55
C PRO A 7 -25.86 -8.59 -1.54
N ARG A 8 -25.44 -9.79 -1.96
CA ARG A 8 -25.34 -10.95 -1.07
C ARG A 8 -24.10 -10.79 -0.17
N PRO A 9 -24.19 -11.12 1.13
CA PRO A 9 -23.01 -11.19 2.00
C PRO A 9 -21.97 -12.16 1.44
N LEU A 10 -20.71 -11.75 1.51
CA LEU A 10 -19.58 -12.53 1.00
C LEU A 10 -19.45 -13.85 1.75
N THR A 11 -19.17 -14.93 1.02
CA THR A 11 -18.74 -16.17 1.66
C THR A 11 -17.36 -15.98 2.31
N PRO A 12 -17.01 -16.76 3.35
CA PRO A 12 -15.69 -16.66 3.97
C PRO A 12 -14.54 -16.88 2.97
N GLU A 13 -14.73 -17.72 1.95
CA GLU A 13 -13.73 -17.94 0.89
C GLU A 13 -13.54 -16.72 -0.03
N GLU A 14 -14.64 -16.08 -0.44
CA GLU A 14 -14.61 -14.85 -1.24
C GLU A 14 -13.92 -13.71 -0.46
N ALA A 15 -14.22 -13.60 0.83
CA ALA A 15 -13.60 -12.61 1.72
C ALA A 15 -12.08 -12.84 1.86
N GLN A 16 -11.64 -14.08 2.03
CA GLN A 16 -10.21 -14.42 2.10
C GLN A 16 -9.48 -14.09 0.79
N ARG A 17 -10.05 -14.42 -0.36
CA ARG A 17 -9.46 -14.08 -1.67
C ARG A 17 -9.31 -12.57 -1.87
N ARG A 18 -10.31 -11.79 -1.44
CA ARG A 18 -10.23 -10.32 -1.46
C ARG A 18 -9.11 -9.80 -0.56
N ARG A 19 -9.02 -10.30 0.68
CA ARG A 19 -7.96 -9.92 1.64
C ARG A 19 -6.56 -10.19 1.10
N LYS A 20 -6.33 -11.34 0.47
CA LYS A 20 -5.03 -11.67 -0.14
C LYS A 20 -4.60 -10.65 -1.19
N ARG A 21 -5.53 -10.18 -2.03
CA ARG A 21 -5.25 -9.15 -3.05
C ARG A 21 -4.94 -7.80 -2.42
N SER A 22 -5.73 -7.37 -1.44
CA SER A 22 -5.47 -6.11 -0.72
C SER A 22 -4.13 -6.14 0.00
N LEU A 23 -3.74 -7.28 0.59
CA LEU A 23 -2.45 -7.44 1.26
C LEU A 23 -1.28 -7.36 0.27
N ALA A 24 -1.41 -7.97 -0.92
CA ALA A 24 -0.40 -7.88 -1.96
C ALA A 24 -0.17 -6.42 -2.41
N ILE A 25 -1.26 -5.67 -2.63
CA ILE A 25 -1.17 -4.25 -2.99
C ILE A 25 -0.52 -3.44 -1.86
N ALA A 26 -0.94 -3.67 -0.61
CA ALA A 26 -0.35 -3.00 0.54
C ALA A 26 1.16 -3.28 0.67
N ALA A 27 1.58 -4.53 0.47
CA ALA A 27 2.99 -4.92 0.52
C ALA A 27 3.82 -4.23 -0.57
N VAL A 28 3.30 -4.14 -1.79
CA VAL A 28 3.98 -3.45 -2.91
C VAL A 28 4.10 -1.95 -2.63
N LEU A 29 2.99 -1.30 -2.23
CA LEU A 29 2.99 0.13 -1.92
C LEU A 29 3.93 0.46 -0.76
N PHE A 30 3.90 -0.34 0.29
CA PHE A 30 4.79 -0.17 1.44
C PHE A 30 6.26 -0.31 1.04
N THR A 31 6.59 -1.36 0.26
CA THR A 31 7.96 -1.59 -0.22
C THR A 31 8.46 -0.43 -1.06
N LEU A 32 7.63 0.07 -1.99
CA LEU A 32 7.94 1.22 -2.82
C LEU A 32 8.30 2.45 -1.95
N VAL A 33 7.41 2.82 -1.02
CA VAL A 33 7.61 3.97 -0.12
C VAL A 33 8.85 3.78 0.76
N ALA A 34 9.05 2.58 1.30
CA ALA A 34 10.21 2.27 2.15
C ALA A 34 11.53 2.50 1.42
N ILE A 35 11.65 2.08 0.16
CA ILE A 35 12.85 2.33 -0.66
C ILE A 35 13.10 3.84 -0.80
N PHE A 36 12.08 4.62 -1.18
CA PHE A 36 12.23 6.07 -1.31
C PHE A 36 12.61 6.74 0.00
N TYR A 37 12.01 6.32 1.11
CA TYR A 37 12.31 6.87 2.44
C TYR A 37 13.75 6.58 2.87
N VAL A 38 14.20 5.33 2.69
CA VAL A 38 15.59 4.95 2.97
C VAL A 38 16.57 5.75 2.11
N LEU A 39 16.30 5.88 0.82
CA LEU A 39 17.14 6.68 -0.08
C LEU A 39 17.15 8.16 0.30
N THR A 40 16.02 8.70 0.75
CA THR A 40 15.91 10.08 1.23
C THR A 40 16.83 10.30 2.42
N ILE A 41 16.76 9.44 3.44
CA ILE A 41 17.64 9.57 4.61
C ILE A 41 19.10 9.33 4.23
N ALA A 42 19.41 8.27 3.48
CA ALA A 42 20.79 7.90 3.17
C ALA A 42 21.50 8.90 2.24
N LYS A 43 20.78 9.45 1.24
CA LYS A 43 21.36 10.33 0.22
C LYS A 43 21.14 11.80 0.52
N LEU A 44 19.93 12.19 0.90
CA LEU A 44 19.59 13.60 1.14
C LEU A 44 19.95 14.00 2.58
N GLY A 45 19.74 13.12 3.56
CA GLY A 45 19.97 13.40 4.99
C GLY A 45 21.35 14.01 5.32
N PRO A 46 22.48 13.41 4.91
CA PRO A 46 23.81 13.95 5.21
C PRO A 46 24.09 15.28 4.49
N GLN A 47 23.55 15.44 3.28
CA GLN A 47 23.78 16.62 2.45
C GLN A 47 23.00 17.84 2.96
N VAL A 48 21.82 17.63 3.57
CA VAL A 48 21.08 18.71 4.24
C VAL A 48 21.78 19.15 5.53
N LEU A 49 22.37 18.21 6.28
CA LEU A 49 23.10 18.50 7.52
C LEU A 49 24.45 19.21 7.28
N ASN A 50 25.12 18.93 6.16
CA ASN A 50 26.40 19.54 5.78
C ASN A 50 26.27 20.88 5.04
N ARG A 51 25.06 21.44 4.91
CA ARG A 51 24.90 22.81 4.40
C ARG A 51 25.08 23.79 5.57
N ALA A 52 26.29 24.31 5.73
CA ALA A 52 26.52 25.50 6.53
C ALA A 52 25.63 26.64 5.97
N LEU A 53 24.87 27.30 6.86
CA LEU A 53 24.14 28.53 6.57
C LEU A 53 25.12 29.70 6.43
#